data_AF-A0A533XNR2-F1
#
_entry.id   AF-A0A533XNR2-F1
#
_cell.length_a   1.000
_cell.length_b   1.000
_cell.length_c   1.000
_cell.angle_alpha   90.00
_cell.angle_beta   90.00
_cell.angle_gamma   90.00
#
_symmetry.space_group_name_H-M   'P 1'
#
loop_
_entity.id
_entity.type
_entity.pdbx_description
1 polymer ?
#
loop_
_entity_poly.entity_id
_entity_poly.type
_entity_poly.pdbx_seq_one_letter_code
_entity_poly.pdbx_strand_id
1 'polypeptide(L)'
;MKRLGFLLLPSVVVLGVIGIVFWAAPTLAGLPNSMANSDYSGQPSFIPPVVTPNILFIIDSTSTMQHREYEGIAFTASTTFSGLFDPMKCYTYDSTDTRFEPSATAKGAATPAVAGTCASTLWDGNFVNWLAYRRADAVKKAATGGSCVGATPPRDANANCNPSGSPAMPTITHMTNSREYYTEAVSSATYTGRMPIPTGSPTWYFKILATGASLCGGTSTSCGSSDPKWVLRVALESQPRGVLHDFAGKARFGLMQFSGSPSSDIEVIVPIGGRQALDYTGTVIETFNTNSAAMVDGVDEIFYKGQTPLEQALYEAVRYFAQLDTAFGGSNYVFPLAFSPAVGVGATGKGSIGSAEVSGSRGQRADWE
;
A
#
# COMPACT_ATOMS: atom_id res chain seq x y z
N MET A 1 -34.30 -62.55 79.45
CA MET A 1 -34.23 -64.00 79.18
C MET A 1 -34.68 -64.26 77.76
N LYS A 2 -33.83 -64.89 76.92
CA LYS A 2 -34.10 -65.48 75.58
C LYS A 2 -34.60 -64.49 74.49
N ARG A 3 -34.33 -64.62 73.19
CA ARG A 3 -33.29 -65.16 72.30
C ARG A 3 -33.82 -64.80 70.88
N LEU A 4 -32.92 -64.45 69.95
CA LEU A 4 -32.93 -64.72 68.50
C LEU A 4 -34.24 -64.61 67.68
N GLY A 5 -34.16 -63.98 66.49
CA GLY A 5 -35.10 -64.26 65.40
C GLY A 5 -35.00 -63.35 64.18
N PHE A 6 -33.99 -63.57 63.35
CA PHE A 6 -33.73 -62.94 62.05
C PHE A 6 -34.39 -63.75 60.93
N LEU A 7 -35.14 -63.16 59.98
CA LEU A 7 -35.56 -63.78 58.70
C LEU A 7 -36.44 -62.77 57.90
N LEU A 8 -36.40 -62.52 56.58
CA LEU A 8 -35.50 -62.69 55.42
C LEU A 8 -36.09 -61.74 54.32
N LEU A 9 -35.22 -60.97 53.62
CA LEU A 9 -35.20 -60.47 52.20
C LEU A 9 -36.48 -60.46 51.29
N PRO A 10 -36.48 -59.84 50.08
CA PRO A 10 -35.81 -58.61 49.57
C PRO A 10 -36.75 -57.71 48.72
N SER A 11 -36.38 -56.45 48.43
CA SER A 11 -36.71 -55.82 47.14
C SER A 11 -35.85 -54.57 46.89
N VAL A 12 -34.80 -54.81 46.12
CA VAL A 12 -34.04 -53.86 45.33
C VAL A 12 -34.99 -53.15 44.37
N VAL A 13 -35.35 -51.87 44.59
CA VAL A 13 -35.62 -50.81 43.57
C VAL A 13 -35.95 -49.50 44.32
N VAL A 14 -34.99 -48.80 44.94
CA VAL A 14 -35.15 -47.34 45.25
C VAL A 14 -33.80 -46.62 45.34
N LEU A 15 -32.89 -46.89 44.39
CA LEU A 15 -31.60 -46.17 44.30
C LEU A 15 -31.29 -45.77 42.84
N GLY A 16 -32.33 -45.38 42.10
CA GLY A 16 -32.23 -44.92 40.71
C GLY A 16 -32.88 -43.58 40.42
N VAL A 17 -33.46 -42.89 41.42
CA VAL A 17 -34.28 -41.67 41.20
C VAL A 17 -33.73 -40.43 41.90
N ILE A 18 -32.67 -40.53 42.71
CA ILE A 18 -32.06 -39.37 43.39
C ILE A 18 -30.80 -38.85 42.65
N GLY A 19 -30.29 -39.59 41.67
CA GLY A 19 -29.09 -39.22 40.88
C GLY A 19 -29.32 -38.56 39.52
N ILE A 20 -30.57 -38.33 39.10
CA ILE A 20 -30.90 -37.79 37.76
C ILE A 20 -31.48 -36.35 37.83
N VAL A 21 -31.50 -35.71 39.00
CA VAL A 21 -32.02 -34.33 39.16
C VAL A 21 -30.89 -33.28 39.29
N PHE A 22 -29.65 -33.63 38.95
CA PHE A 22 -28.51 -32.68 38.94
C PHE A 22 -27.80 -32.56 37.58
N TRP A 23 -28.48 -32.86 36.47
CA TRP A 23 -27.93 -32.67 35.11
C TRP A 23 -28.93 -32.10 34.10
N ALA A 24 -29.79 -31.18 34.57
CA ALA A 24 -30.49 -30.23 33.71
C ALA A 24 -30.62 -28.94 34.51
N ALA A 25 -29.69 -28.00 34.32
CA ALA A 25 -29.92 -26.64 34.75
C ALA A 25 -31.10 -26.09 33.92
N PRO A 26 -32.26 -25.76 34.52
CA PRO A 26 -33.18 -24.89 33.82
C PRO A 26 -32.45 -23.56 33.62
N THR A 27 -32.27 -23.16 32.38
CA THR A 27 -31.91 -21.78 32.05
C THR A 27 -33.06 -20.88 32.52
N LEU A 28 -33.02 -20.46 33.78
CA LEU A 28 -33.74 -19.27 34.21
C LEU A 28 -33.16 -18.11 33.39
N ALA A 29 -33.94 -17.67 32.41
CA ALA A 29 -33.78 -16.36 31.82
C ALA A 29 -33.92 -15.32 32.94
N GLY A 30 -32.92 -14.44 33.08
CA GLY A 30 -32.99 -13.27 33.95
C GLY A 30 -32.16 -13.35 35.24
N LEU A 31 -30.85 -13.54 35.12
CA LEU A 31 -29.93 -12.82 36.01
C LEU A 31 -29.62 -11.48 35.31
N PRO A 32 -29.65 -10.34 36.01
CA PRO A 32 -29.44 -9.04 35.37
C PRO A 32 -28.08 -9.06 34.68
N ASN A 33 -28.08 -8.67 33.40
CA ASN A 33 -26.87 -8.35 32.66
C ASN A 33 -25.97 -7.50 33.57
N SER A 34 -24.70 -7.87 33.69
CA SER A 34 -23.69 -6.98 34.27
C SER A 34 -23.81 -5.65 33.53
N MET A 35 -24.33 -4.64 34.21
CA MET A 35 -24.61 -3.35 33.58
C MET A 35 -23.29 -2.76 33.12
N ALA A 36 -23.10 -2.64 31.82
CA ALA A 36 -21.94 -2.00 31.25
C ALA A 36 -22.15 -0.48 31.30
N ASN A 37 -21.08 0.31 31.32
CA ASN A 37 -21.18 1.79 31.32
C ASN A 37 -21.98 2.31 30.09
N SER A 38 -22.06 1.52 29.01
CA SER A 38 -22.92 1.77 27.85
C SER A 38 -24.42 1.75 28.14
N ASP A 39 -24.86 1.07 29.21
CA ASP A 39 -26.27 0.99 29.61
C ASP A 39 -26.73 2.26 30.36
N TYR A 40 -25.79 3.13 30.74
CA TYR A 40 -26.03 4.40 31.46
C TYR A 40 -25.69 5.65 30.65
N SER A 41 -25.10 5.52 29.46
CA SER A 41 -24.82 6.67 28.61
C SER A 41 -26.00 6.95 27.68
N GLY A 42 -26.98 7.72 28.15
CA GLY A 42 -27.96 8.36 27.28
C GLY A 42 -27.28 9.48 26.49
N GLN A 43 -26.95 9.23 25.22
CA GLN A 43 -26.48 10.30 24.34
C GLN A 43 -27.68 11.17 23.92
N PRO A 44 -27.56 12.52 23.97
CA PRO A 44 -28.61 13.40 23.48
C PRO A 44 -28.94 13.09 22.02
N SER A 45 -30.23 13.04 21.68
CA SER A 45 -30.76 12.76 20.33
C SER A 45 -30.38 13.82 19.26
N PHE A 46 -29.58 14.82 19.63
CA PHE A 46 -29.06 15.87 18.76
C PHE A 46 -27.56 15.76 18.47
N ILE A 47 -26.89 14.68 18.89
CA ILE A 47 -25.59 14.36 18.29
C ILE A 47 -25.91 13.75 16.92
N PRO A 48 -25.69 14.46 15.79
CA PRO A 48 -25.78 13.80 14.50
C PRO A 48 -24.81 12.61 14.51
N PRO A 49 -25.16 11.47 13.88
CA PRO A 49 -24.14 10.45 13.66
C PRO A 49 -22.94 11.13 13.01
N VAL A 50 -21.73 10.89 13.53
CA VAL A 50 -20.50 11.38 12.89
C VAL A 50 -20.40 10.65 11.55
N VAL A 51 -20.93 11.28 10.50
CA VAL A 51 -20.79 10.77 9.14
C VAL A 51 -19.38 11.14 8.69
N THR A 52 -18.56 10.13 8.46
CA THR A 52 -17.22 10.34 7.94
C THR A 52 -17.32 10.96 6.53
N PRO A 53 -16.54 12.02 6.24
CA PRO A 53 -16.59 12.69 4.95
C PRO A 53 -16.15 11.76 3.82
N ASN A 54 -16.75 11.94 2.65
CA ASN A 54 -16.33 11.29 1.43
C ASN A 54 -15.22 12.11 0.76
N ILE A 55 -14.11 11.46 0.40
CA ILE A 55 -12.97 12.09 -0.27
C ILE A 55 -12.61 11.23 -1.48
N LEU A 56 -12.62 11.84 -2.67
CA LEU A 56 -12.21 11.19 -3.91
C LEU A 56 -10.82 11.68 -4.31
N PHE A 57 -9.90 10.74 -4.51
CA PHE A 57 -8.55 11.02 -5.03
C PHE A 57 -8.54 10.88 -6.54
N ILE A 58 -7.94 11.85 -7.20
CA ILE A 58 -7.52 11.77 -8.60
C ILE A 58 -6.00 11.89 -8.58
N ILE A 59 -5.31 10.87 -9.06
CA ILE A 59 -3.84 10.85 -9.09
C ILE A 59 -3.38 11.00 -10.54
N ASP A 60 -2.43 11.91 -10.75
CA ASP A 60 -1.77 12.10 -12.03
C ASP A 60 -1.02 10.83 -12.45
N SER A 61 -1.40 10.26 -13.58
CA SER A 61 -0.80 9.06 -14.19
C SER A 61 -0.02 9.37 -15.46
N THR A 62 0.29 10.66 -15.71
CA THR A 62 1.07 11.11 -16.87
C THR A 62 2.47 10.52 -16.91
N SER A 63 3.05 10.41 -18.10
CA SER A 63 4.42 9.94 -18.28
C SER A 63 5.46 10.84 -17.59
N THR A 64 5.16 12.12 -17.39
CA THR A 64 6.06 13.07 -16.67
C THR A 64 6.23 12.71 -15.20
N MET A 65 5.34 11.90 -14.62
CA MET A 65 5.51 11.37 -13.26
C MET A 65 6.62 10.32 -13.15
N GLN A 66 7.11 9.81 -14.28
CA GLN A 66 8.24 8.87 -14.33
C GLN A 66 9.61 9.57 -14.28
N HIS A 67 9.64 10.89 -14.47
CA HIS A 67 10.87 11.68 -14.38
C HIS A 67 11.41 11.71 -12.96
N ARG A 68 12.73 11.94 -12.85
CA ARG A 68 13.34 12.14 -11.54
C ARG A 68 12.79 13.42 -10.92
N GLU A 69 12.58 13.37 -9.62
CA GLU A 69 12.19 14.54 -8.84
C GLU A 69 13.25 15.64 -8.92
N TYR A 70 14.52 15.25 -8.78
CA TYR A 70 15.66 16.17 -8.72
C TYR A 70 16.43 16.28 -10.05
N GLU A 71 15.75 16.11 -11.17
CA GLU A 71 16.33 16.34 -12.50
C GLU A 71 16.84 17.78 -12.65
N GLY A 72 18.07 17.94 -13.17
CA GLY A 72 18.70 19.25 -13.34
C GLY A 72 19.20 19.92 -12.06
N ILE A 73 19.05 19.28 -10.90
CA ILE A 73 19.50 19.81 -9.60
C ILE A 73 20.83 19.16 -9.23
N ALA A 74 21.86 19.96 -8.95
CA ALA A 74 23.14 19.46 -8.49
C ALA A 74 23.07 18.91 -7.06
N PHE A 75 23.71 17.77 -6.81
CA PHE A 75 23.81 17.23 -5.45
C PHE A 75 24.63 18.15 -4.55
N THR A 76 24.07 18.52 -3.40
CA THR A 76 24.78 19.21 -2.34
C THR A 76 24.60 18.43 -1.04
N ALA A 77 25.69 18.00 -0.41
CA ALA A 77 25.63 17.11 0.74
C ALA A 77 24.87 17.68 1.95
N SER A 78 24.82 19.01 2.10
CA SER A 78 24.06 19.67 3.17
C SER A 78 22.56 19.79 2.89
N THR A 79 22.11 19.52 1.66
CA THR A 79 20.70 19.56 1.30
C THR A 79 20.06 18.20 1.59
N THR A 80 18.93 18.23 2.29
CA THR A 80 18.12 17.03 2.51
C THR A 80 17.24 16.76 1.29
N PHE A 81 17.53 15.67 0.58
CA PHE A 81 16.72 15.17 -0.51
C PHE A 81 15.72 14.15 0.04
N SER A 82 14.44 14.44 -0.18
CA SER A 82 13.37 13.49 0.12
C SER A 82 13.45 12.30 -0.82
N GLY A 83 13.12 11.12 -0.34
CA GLY A 83 13.08 9.92 -1.16
C GLY A 83 12.70 8.70 -0.34
N LEU A 84 12.81 7.50 -0.88
CA LEU A 84 12.45 6.29 -0.14
C LEU A 84 13.45 5.96 0.99
N PHE A 85 14.69 6.44 0.88
CA PHE A 85 15.73 6.23 1.87
C PHE A 85 15.69 7.32 2.94
N ASP A 86 16.19 7.01 4.13
CA ASP A 86 16.41 7.97 5.19
C ASP A 86 17.70 8.78 4.87
N PRO A 87 17.62 10.12 4.71
CA PRO A 87 18.78 10.97 4.41
C PRO A 87 19.89 10.94 5.47
N MET A 88 19.58 10.49 6.69
CA MET A 88 20.52 10.42 7.81
C MET A 88 21.19 9.05 7.95
N LYS A 89 20.75 8.05 7.18
CA LYS A 89 21.25 6.67 7.30
C LYS A 89 22.19 6.30 6.16
N CYS A 90 23.07 5.35 6.49
CA CYS A 90 23.90 4.63 5.55
C CYS A 90 23.32 3.22 5.33
N TYR A 91 23.56 2.63 4.17
CA TYR A 91 22.95 1.38 3.76
C TYR A 91 23.98 0.39 3.21
N THR A 92 23.84 -0.87 3.57
CA THR A 92 24.52 -1.98 2.88
C THR A 92 23.62 -2.48 1.77
N TYR A 93 24.16 -2.78 0.60
CA TYR A 93 23.37 -3.44 -0.43
C TYR A 93 23.51 -4.96 -0.30
N ASP A 94 22.40 -5.65 -0.02
CA ASP A 94 22.33 -7.10 -0.02
C ASP A 94 21.97 -7.60 -1.43
N SER A 95 22.92 -8.28 -2.08
CA SER A 95 22.72 -8.85 -3.42
C SER A 95 21.87 -10.12 -3.43
N THR A 96 21.75 -10.82 -2.30
CA THR A 96 20.93 -12.02 -2.13
C THR A 96 19.46 -11.64 -2.04
N ASP A 97 19.14 -10.68 -1.16
CA ASP A 97 17.78 -10.18 -0.97
C ASP A 97 17.40 -9.08 -1.98
N THR A 98 18.38 -8.59 -2.77
CA THR A 98 18.23 -7.55 -3.80
C THR A 98 17.65 -6.24 -3.25
N ARG A 99 18.20 -5.77 -2.12
CA ARG A 99 17.73 -4.55 -1.43
C ARG A 99 18.83 -3.86 -0.64
N PHE A 100 18.58 -2.61 -0.29
CA PHE A 100 19.38 -1.83 0.63
C PHE A 100 18.88 -2.03 2.06
N GLU A 101 19.80 -2.39 2.96
CA GLU A 101 19.53 -2.59 4.37
C GLU A 101 20.15 -1.47 5.21
N PRO A 102 19.41 -0.88 6.16
CA PRO A 102 19.94 0.18 7.00
C PRO A 102 21.12 -0.33 7.83
N SER A 103 22.25 0.36 7.74
CA SER A 103 23.41 0.09 8.57
C SER A 103 23.22 0.70 9.96
N ALA A 104 23.68 0.00 10.99
CA ALA A 104 23.78 0.57 12.34
C ALA A 104 24.83 1.71 12.43
N THR A 105 25.65 1.90 11.40
CA THR A 105 26.68 2.95 11.37
C THR A 105 26.05 4.31 11.12
N ALA A 106 26.18 5.22 12.09
CA ALA A 106 25.71 6.59 11.96
C ALA A 106 26.53 7.36 10.91
N LYS A 107 25.83 8.10 10.06
CA LYS A 107 26.41 9.01 9.07
C LYS A 107 27.25 10.09 9.75
N GLY A 108 28.52 10.26 9.35
CA GLY A 108 29.41 11.30 9.92
C GLY A 108 30.06 10.98 11.28
N ALA A 109 29.99 9.74 11.78
CA ALA A 109 30.77 9.06 12.85
C ALA A 109 31.17 9.81 14.16
N ALA A 110 30.76 11.05 14.39
CA ALA A 110 30.96 11.81 15.64
C ALA A 110 29.85 12.85 15.88
N THR A 111 29.32 13.43 14.80
CA THR A 111 28.14 14.31 14.86
C THR A 111 27.25 13.99 13.67
N PRO A 112 26.16 13.21 13.87
CA PRO A 112 25.27 12.85 12.78
C PRO A 112 24.73 14.06 12.04
N ALA A 113 24.95 14.09 10.74
CA ALA A 113 24.49 15.17 9.88
C ALA A 113 24.20 14.65 8.47
N VAL A 114 23.28 15.29 7.76
CA VAL A 114 22.98 14.99 6.35
C VAL A 114 24.23 15.17 5.48
N ALA A 115 25.12 16.09 5.84
CA ALA A 115 26.39 16.28 5.15
C ALA A 115 27.48 15.26 5.54
N GLY A 116 27.32 14.52 6.64
CA GLY A 116 28.31 13.54 7.09
C GLY A 116 28.48 12.40 6.07
N THR A 117 29.66 11.80 5.97
CA THR A 117 29.91 10.70 5.02
C THR A 117 29.55 9.33 5.61
N CYS A 118 29.31 8.37 4.72
CA CYS A 118 29.23 6.96 5.06
C CYS A 118 30.60 6.28 4.96
N ALA A 119 30.76 5.11 5.58
CA ALA A 119 31.93 4.27 5.34
C ALA A 119 32.03 3.92 3.84
N SER A 120 33.25 3.69 3.34
CA SER A 120 33.49 3.46 1.91
C SER A 120 32.83 2.19 1.35
N THR A 121 32.27 1.35 2.21
CA THR A 121 31.52 0.13 1.86
C THR A 121 30.00 0.33 1.90
N LEU A 122 29.52 1.53 2.24
CA LEU A 122 28.11 1.83 2.46
C LEU A 122 27.60 2.90 1.48
N TRP A 123 26.30 2.84 1.22
CA TRP A 123 25.54 3.82 0.46
C TRP A 123 24.94 4.89 1.37
N ASP A 124 24.97 6.13 0.94
CA ASP A 124 24.32 7.26 1.61
C ASP A 124 22.88 7.38 1.12
N GLY A 125 21.91 7.27 2.02
CA GLY A 125 20.49 7.37 1.68
C GLY A 125 20.11 8.71 1.05
N ASN A 126 20.73 9.82 1.47
CA ASN A 126 20.48 11.14 0.88
C ASN A 126 20.96 11.22 -0.57
N PHE A 127 22.10 10.56 -0.86
CA PHE A 127 22.65 10.49 -2.20
C PHE A 127 21.77 9.65 -3.12
N VAL A 128 21.29 8.49 -2.66
CA VAL A 128 20.39 7.63 -3.45
C VAL A 128 19.04 8.33 -3.69
N ASN A 129 18.50 9.05 -2.71
CA ASN A 129 17.29 9.86 -2.88
C ASN A 129 17.44 10.88 -4.00
N TRP A 130 18.50 11.69 -3.97
CA TRP A 130 18.80 12.64 -5.04
C TRP A 130 18.91 11.96 -6.41
N LEU A 131 19.62 10.83 -6.45
CA LEU A 131 19.98 10.15 -7.68
C LEU A 131 18.81 9.43 -8.35
N ALA A 132 17.89 8.87 -7.58
CA ALA A 132 16.95 7.86 -8.06
C ALA A 132 15.46 8.15 -7.80
N TYR A 133 15.13 9.13 -6.96
CA TYR A 133 13.74 9.40 -6.60
C TYR A 133 12.95 9.98 -7.77
N ARG A 134 11.77 9.39 -8.05
CA ARG A 134 10.85 9.83 -9.11
C ARG A 134 9.62 10.51 -8.51
N ARG A 135 8.97 11.36 -9.30
CA ARG A 135 7.74 12.08 -8.91
C ARG A 135 6.61 11.14 -8.49
N ALA A 136 6.43 10.04 -9.22
CA ALA A 136 5.49 8.98 -8.86
C ALA A 136 5.80 8.30 -7.52
N ASP A 137 7.08 8.09 -7.21
CA ASP A 137 7.50 7.54 -5.92
C ASP A 137 7.17 8.51 -4.78
N ALA A 138 7.15 9.83 -5.06
CA ALA A 138 6.72 10.84 -4.09
C ALA A 138 5.25 10.76 -3.74
N VAL A 139 4.38 10.61 -4.73
CA VAL A 139 2.93 10.42 -4.51
C VAL A 139 2.68 9.13 -3.73
N LYS A 140 3.30 8.02 -4.15
CA LYS A 140 3.16 6.73 -3.47
C LYS A 140 3.70 6.78 -2.04
N LYS A 141 4.89 7.35 -1.83
CA LYS A 141 5.44 7.53 -0.48
C LYS A 141 4.53 8.36 0.42
N ALA A 142 4.01 9.48 -0.08
CA ALA A 142 3.13 10.34 0.71
C ALA A 142 1.80 9.65 1.05
N ALA A 143 1.19 8.94 0.10
CA ALA A 143 -0.10 8.28 0.27
C ALA A 143 -0.03 7.00 1.11
N THR A 144 0.87 6.08 0.75
CA THR A 144 0.92 4.70 1.26
C THR A 144 2.15 4.41 2.11
N GLY A 145 3.12 5.33 2.16
CA GLY A 145 4.44 5.09 2.74
C GLY A 145 5.42 4.45 1.74
N GLY A 146 4.97 4.15 0.52
CA GLY A 146 5.77 3.56 -0.55
C GLY A 146 5.25 2.18 -0.95
N SER A 147 5.55 1.77 -2.19
CA SER A 147 5.03 0.51 -2.71
C SER A 147 5.80 -0.68 -2.17
N CYS A 148 5.08 -1.60 -1.53
CA CYS A 148 5.67 -2.82 -0.97
C CYS A 148 6.18 -3.74 -2.07
N VAL A 149 7.22 -4.49 -1.75
CA VAL A 149 7.74 -5.58 -2.58
C VAL A 149 8.24 -6.71 -1.70
N GLY A 150 8.28 -7.93 -2.23
CA GLY A 150 8.80 -9.09 -1.52
C GLY A 150 7.87 -10.29 -1.68
N ALA A 151 7.31 -10.75 -0.56
CA ALA A 151 6.35 -11.84 -0.55
C ALA A 151 5.15 -11.56 -1.47
N THR A 152 4.48 -12.62 -1.95
CA THR A 152 3.27 -12.51 -2.77
C THR A 152 2.06 -12.97 -1.96
N PRO A 153 1.04 -12.11 -1.75
CA PRO A 153 0.94 -10.71 -2.19
C PRO A 153 1.89 -9.77 -1.43
N PRO A 154 2.32 -8.63 -2.02
CA PRO A 154 3.20 -7.66 -1.35
C PRO A 154 2.60 -7.01 -0.10
N ARG A 155 1.27 -6.88 -0.05
CA ARG A 155 0.51 -6.42 1.12
C ARG A 155 -0.43 -7.49 1.65
N ASP A 156 -0.71 -7.46 2.95
CA ASP A 156 -1.77 -8.25 3.58
C ASP A 156 -3.15 -7.56 3.45
N ALA A 157 -4.22 -8.23 3.91
CA ALA A 157 -5.59 -7.68 3.87
C ALA A 157 -5.80 -6.43 4.76
N ASN A 158 -4.80 -6.08 5.59
CA ASN A 158 -4.75 -4.87 6.40
C ASN A 158 -3.86 -3.78 5.78
N ALA A 159 -3.37 -4.01 4.56
CA ALA A 159 -2.44 -3.16 3.83
C ALA A 159 -1.07 -2.97 4.50
N ASN A 160 -0.63 -3.88 5.35
CA ASN A 160 0.77 -3.90 5.81
C ASN A 160 1.65 -4.54 4.74
N CYS A 161 2.90 -4.08 4.59
CA CYS A 161 3.87 -4.78 3.76
C CYS A 161 4.21 -6.14 4.37
N ASN A 162 4.10 -7.20 3.59
CA ASN A 162 4.57 -8.52 4.00
C ASN A 162 6.11 -8.53 4.05
N PRO A 163 6.72 -8.87 5.20
CA PRO A 163 8.18 -8.91 5.32
C PRO A 163 8.79 -9.94 4.37
N SER A 164 9.99 -9.64 3.86
CA SER A 164 10.78 -10.55 3.02
C SER A 164 12.25 -10.50 3.40
N GLY A 165 13.06 -11.41 2.84
CA GLY A 165 14.51 -11.47 3.06
C GLY A 165 14.93 -12.03 4.41
N SER A 166 16.23 -11.96 4.68
CA SER A 166 16.89 -12.41 5.91
C SER A 166 17.85 -11.32 6.42
N PRO A 167 17.45 -10.49 7.40
CA PRO A 167 16.28 -10.65 8.27
C PRO A 167 14.97 -10.29 7.57
N ALA A 168 13.87 -10.89 8.02
CA ALA A 168 12.54 -10.62 7.46
C ALA A 168 12.12 -9.18 7.79
N MET A 169 12.13 -8.28 6.79
CA MET A 169 11.79 -6.87 6.94
C MET A 169 10.79 -6.41 5.87
N PRO A 170 9.85 -5.50 6.21
CA PRO A 170 9.10 -4.74 5.22
C PRO A 170 10.05 -4.10 4.22
N THR A 171 9.78 -4.25 2.92
CA THR A 171 10.63 -3.69 1.87
C THR A 171 9.76 -2.89 0.92
N ILE A 172 10.19 -1.66 0.63
CA ILE A 172 9.54 -0.81 -0.38
C ILE A 172 10.44 -0.63 -1.60
N THR A 173 9.84 -0.39 -2.75
CA THR A 173 10.56 -0.25 -4.03
C THR A 173 10.25 1.10 -4.68
N HIS A 174 11.25 1.63 -5.39
CA HIS A 174 10.98 2.61 -6.43
C HIS A 174 10.13 1.99 -7.55
N MET A 175 9.54 2.85 -8.38
CA MET A 175 8.79 2.47 -9.57
C MET A 175 9.54 1.43 -10.42
N THR A 176 8.90 0.26 -10.57
CA THR A 176 9.45 -0.90 -11.28
C THR A 176 9.39 -0.78 -12.80
N ASN A 177 8.47 0.04 -13.32
CA ASN A 177 8.25 0.21 -14.75
C ASN A 177 8.23 1.69 -15.12
N SER A 178 9.22 2.12 -15.88
CA SER A 178 9.37 3.47 -16.46
C SER A 178 9.70 3.33 -17.94
N ARG A 179 9.19 4.22 -18.77
CA ARG A 179 9.63 4.40 -20.16
C ARG A 179 10.75 5.43 -20.29
N GLU A 180 10.97 6.19 -19.22
CA GLU A 180 11.96 7.25 -19.14
C GLU A 180 13.30 6.71 -18.63
N TYR A 181 14.37 7.11 -19.31
CA TYR A 181 15.76 6.83 -18.95
C TYR A 181 16.42 8.11 -18.51
N TYR A 182 17.12 8.04 -17.38
CA TYR A 182 17.91 9.15 -16.89
C TYR A 182 19.35 8.72 -16.71
N THR A 183 20.30 9.52 -17.22
CA THR A 183 21.74 9.33 -17.00
C THR A 183 22.30 10.55 -16.26
N GLU A 184 22.90 10.33 -15.09
CA GLU A 184 23.58 11.36 -14.29
C GLU A 184 25.10 11.15 -14.35
N ALA A 185 25.86 12.21 -14.64
CA ALA A 185 27.32 12.19 -14.53
C ALA A 185 27.73 12.79 -13.18
N VAL A 186 28.37 12.00 -12.33
CA VAL A 186 28.75 12.39 -10.97
C VAL A 186 30.27 12.38 -10.84
N SER A 187 30.85 13.51 -10.42
CA SER A 187 32.29 13.60 -10.21
C SER A 187 32.73 12.85 -8.96
N SER A 188 34.01 12.47 -8.91
CA SER A 188 34.58 11.80 -7.75
C SER A 188 34.50 12.62 -6.47
N ALA A 189 34.56 13.95 -6.56
CA ALA A 189 34.37 14.84 -5.41
C ALA A 189 32.97 14.71 -4.79
N THR A 190 31.95 14.41 -5.61
CA THR A 190 30.55 14.32 -5.19
C THR A 190 30.22 12.95 -4.61
N TYR A 191 30.65 11.86 -5.24
CA TYR A 191 30.27 10.51 -4.82
C TYR A 191 31.16 9.93 -3.70
N THR A 192 32.33 10.52 -3.43
CA THR A 192 33.26 9.95 -2.45
C THR A 192 32.65 10.02 -1.05
N GLY A 193 32.63 8.88 -0.35
CA GLY A 193 31.97 8.74 0.96
C GLY A 193 30.44 8.71 0.88
N ARG A 194 29.86 8.47 -0.31
CA ARG A 194 28.41 8.37 -0.54
C ARG A 194 27.97 7.02 -1.11
N MET A 195 28.89 6.26 -1.68
CA MET A 195 28.61 4.91 -2.15
C MET A 195 29.88 4.05 -2.17
N PRO A 196 29.77 2.73 -2.32
CA PRO A 196 30.90 1.86 -2.62
C PRO A 196 31.35 2.05 -4.08
N ILE A 197 32.42 2.81 -4.30
CA ILE A 197 33.01 3.00 -5.64
C ILE A 197 34.16 2.03 -5.88
N PRO A 198 34.22 1.39 -7.06
CA PRO A 198 35.47 0.84 -7.59
C PRO A 198 36.45 1.99 -7.88
N THR A 199 37.57 2.03 -7.19
CA THR A 199 38.56 3.13 -7.23
C THR A 199 39.00 3.50 -8.66
N GLY A 200 39.32 4.79 -8.89
CA GLY A 200 40.13 5.23 -10.03
C GLY A 200 39.45 6.04 -11.14
N SER A 201 38.13 6.25 -11.11
CA SER A 201 37.45 7.08 -12.11
C SER A 201 37.28 8.55 -11.64
N PRO A 202 37.44 9.57 -12.52
CA PRO A 202 37.15 10.97 -12.18
C PRO A 202 35.65 11.29 -12.26
N THR A 203 34.90 10.51 -13.04
CA THR A 203 33.45 10.65 -13.24
C THR A 203 32.82 9.27 -13.30
N TRP A 204 31.69 9.12 -12.64
CA TRP A 204 30.87 7.92 -12.65
C TRP A 204 29.50 8.26 -13.20
N TYR A 205 29.02 7.45 -14.12
CA TYR A 205 27.71 7.62 -14.74
C TYR A 205 26.72 6.68 -14.08
N PHE A 206 25.57 7.22 -13.70
CA PHE A 206 24.46 6.45 -13.17
C PHE A 206 23.30 6.48 -14.12
N LYS A 207 22.70 5.33 -14.37
CA LYS A 207 21.53 5.21 -15.23
C LYS A 207 20.39 4.51 -14.50
N ILE A 208 19.23 5.14 -14.42
CA ILE A 208 18.02 4.47 -13.95
C ILE A 208 17.42 3.70 -15.13
N LEU A 209 17.21 2.39 -14.95
CA LEU A 209 16.67 1.52 -15.98
C LEU A 209 15.14 1.63 -16.05
N ALA A 210 14.62 1.39 -17.26
CA ALA A 210 13.19 1.36 -17.55
C ALA A 210 12.45 0.24 -16.81
N THR A 211 13.12 -0.87 -16.53
CA THR A 211 12.47 -2.05 -15.93
C THR A 211 13.23 -2.51 -14.69
N GLY A 212 12.48 -2.96 -13.69
CA GLY A 212 13.00 -3.58 -12.48
C GLY A 212 13.42 -2.60 -11.39
N ALA A 213 13.08 -1.30 -11.49
CA ALA A 213 13.52 -0.27 -10.53
C ALA A 213 15.05 -0.29 -10.30
N SER A 214 15.85 -0.53 -11.34
CA SER A 214 17.29 -0.75 -11.17
C SER A 214 18.11 0.50 -11.48
N LEU A 215 19.06 0.80 -10.61
CA LEU A 215 20.15 1.74 -10.83
C LEU A 215 21.35 0.99 -11.38
N CYS A 216 21.89 1.44 -12.51
CA CYS A 216 23.14 0.96 -13.08
C CYS A 216 24.21 2.03 -12.92
N GLY A 217 25.47 1.63 -12.71
CA GLY A 217 26.58 2.56 -12.60
C GLY A 217 27.80 2.09 -13.37
N GLY A 218 28.51 2.99 -14.04
CA GLY A 218 29.72 2.65 -14.79
C GLY A 218 30.56 3.87 -15.19
N THR A 219 31.59 3.63 -16.01
CA THR A 219 32.48 4.66 -16.54
C THR A 219 32.02 5.24 -17.89
N SER A 220 30.86 4.79 -18.40
CA SER A 220 30.26 5.23 -19.66
C SER A 220 28.82 5.69 -19.46
N THR A 221 28.29 6.51 -20.38
CA THR A 221 26.89 6.98 -20.34
C THR A 221 25.86 5.86 -20.56
N SER A 222 26.30 4.69 -20.99
CA SER A 222 25.50 3.49 -21.20
C SER A 222 25.67 2.50 -20.04
N CYS A 223 24.62 1.72 -19.78
CA CYS A 223 24.69 0.59 -18.86
C CYS A 223 25.04 -0.68 -19.66
N GLY A 224 26.29 -1.11 -19.57
CA GLY A 224 26.80 -2.35 -20.15
C GLY A 224 26.31 -3.60 -19.41
N SER A 225 26.63 -4.76 -19.96
CA SER A 225 26.32 -6.06 -19.32
C SER A 225 27.19 -6.34 -18.09
N SER A 226 28.41 -5.80 -18.05
CA SER A 226 29.37 -5.93 -16.95
C SER A 226 29.23 -4.84 -15.88
N ASP A 227 28.44 -3.81 -16.12
CA ASP A 227 28.27 -2.71 -15.18
C ASP A 227 27.45 -3.17 -13.97
N PRO A 228 27.84 -2.75 -12.75
CA PRO A 228 27.09 -3.08 -11.56
C PRO A 228 25.67 -2.50 -11.61
N LYS A 229 24.73 -3.30 -11.12
CA LYS A 229 23.31 -2.97 -11.06
C LYS A 229 22.79 -3.20 -9.64
N TRP A 230 22.02 -2.24 -9.15
CA TRP A 230 21.39 -2.26 -7.85
C TRP A 230 19.90 -2.05 -8.01
N VAL A 231 19.11 -3.00 -7.51
CA VAL A 231 17.66 -2.85 -7.48
C VAL A 231 17.31 -1.86 -6.38
N LEU A 232 16.56 -0.82 -6.70
CA LEU A 232 16.21 0.28 -5.79
C LEU A 232 15.06 -0.15 -4.87
N ARG A 233 15.38 -1.07 -3.95
CA ARG A 233 14.51 -1.56 -2.88
C ARG A 233 15.14 -1.23 -1.54
N VAL A 234 14.38 -0.75 -0.58
CA VAL A 234 14.90 -0.42 0.76
C VAL A 234 14.14 -1.18 1.82
N ALA A 235 14.87 -1.88 2.68
CA ALA A 235 14.34 -2.52 3.87
C ALA A 235 14.04 -1.47 4.94
N LEU A 236 12.90 -1.62 5.59
CA LEU A 236 12.42 -0.71 6.63
C LEU A 236 12.41 -1.42 7.98
N GLU A 237 12.81 -0.70 9.02
CA GLU A 237 12.79 -1.18 10.41
C GLU A 237 11.35 -1.26 10.98
N SER A 238 10.38 -0.64 10.31
CA SER A 238 8.96 -0.65 10.68
C SER A 238 8.06 -0.56 9.44
N GLN A 239 6.77 -0.83 9.61
CA GLN A 239 5.80 -0.73 8.51
C GLN A 239 5.76 0.69 7.94
N PRO A 240 5.84 0.86 6.61
CA PRO A 240 5.69 2.17 5.98
C PRO A 240 4.28 2.71 6.22
N ARG A 241 4.18 4.01 6.51
CA ARG A 241 2.90 4.72 6.68
C ARG A 241 2.90 5.97 5.82
N GLY A 242 1.71 6.33 5.37
CA GLY A 242 1.43 7.56 4.62
C GLY A 242 0.09 8.13 5.04
N VAL A 243 -0.34 9.22 4.41
CA VAL A 243 -1.53 9.98 4.82
C VAL A 243 -2.80 9.13 4.85
N LEU A 244 -2.93 8.11 3.98
CA LEU A 244 -4.11 7.23 3.99
C LEU A 244 -4.21 6.40 5.29
N HIS A 245 -3.08 6.11 5.93
CA HIS A 245 -3.02 5.41 7.20
C HIS A 245 -3.38 6.32 8.38
N ASP A 246 -2.99 7.59 8.34
CA ASP A 246 -3.23 8.56 9.43
C ASP A 246 -4.71 8.98 9.52
N PHE A 247 -5.40 8.92 8.38
CA PHE A 247 -6.82 9.19 8.24
C PHE A 247 -7.69 7.92 8.17
N ALA A 248 -7.12 6.74 8.42
CA ALA A 248 -7.87 5.49 8.46
C ALA A 248 -9.04 5.60 9.45
N GLY A 249 -10.25 5.26 8.98
CA GLY A 249 -11.49 5.34 9.77
C GLY A 249 -12.03 6.75 10.01
N LYS A 250 -11.34 7.81 9.56
CA LYS A 250 -11.78 9.21 9.70
C LYS A 250 -12.47 9.75 8.44
N ALA A 251 -12.26 9.11 7.29
CA ALA A 251 -12.89 9.47 6.03
C ALA A 251 -13.22 8.20 5.22
N ARG A 252 -14.13 8.36 4.27
CA ARG A 252 -14.47 7.37 3.25
C ARG A 252 -13.79 7.78 1.98
N PHE A 253 -12.76 7.03 1.61
CA PHE A 253 -11.93 7.33 0.48
C PHE A 253 -12.41 6.59 -0.76
N GLY A 254 -12.30 7.24 -1.91
CA GLY A 254 -12.36 6.61 -3.21
C GLY A 254 -11.17 7.03 -4.06
N LEU A 255 -10.88 6.26 -5.09
CA LEU A 255 -9.77 6.48 -5.99
C LEU A 255 -10.24 6.36 -7.44
N MET A 256 -9.87 7.36 -8.23
CA MET A 256 -10.14 7.45 -9.65
C MET A 256 -8.83 7.61 -10.41
N GLN A 257 -8.73 6.92 -11.54
CA GLN A 257 -7.58 6.97 -12.43
C GLN A 257 -8.04 7.12 -13.88
N PHE A 258 -7.22 7.74 -14.73
CA PHE A 258 -7.39 7.72 -16.18
C PHE A 258 -6.72 6.47 -16.80
N SER A 259 -7.48 5.65 -17.53
CA SER A 259 -6.94 4.50 -18.26
C SER A 259 -6.29 4.97 -19.57
N GLY A 260 -5.05 4.53 -19.85
CA GLY A 260 -4.26 5.00 -21.00
C GLY A 260 -4.71 4.47 -22.38
N SER A 261 -6.01 4.20 -22.59
CA SER A 261 -6.58 3.75 -23.86
C SER A 261 -6.96 4.94 -24.76
N PRO A 262 -6.86 4.85 -26.10
CA PRO A 262 -7.32 5.90 -27.02
C PRO A 262 -8.83 6.18 -26.97
N SER A 263 -9.61 5.35 -26.25
CA SER A 263 -11.04 5.53 -25.98
C SER A 263 -11.33 5.98 -24.54
N SER A 264 -10.53 6.91 -24.00
CA SER A 264 -10.86 7.81 -22.88
C SER A 264 -11.80 7.27 -21.78
N ASP A 265 -11.41 6.24 -21.03
CA ASP A 265 -12.19 5.81 -19.86
C ASP A 265 -11.46 6.17 -18.57
N ILE A 266 -12.06 7.10 -17.84
CA ILE A 266 -11.79 7.35 -16.44
C ILE A 266 -12.42 6.20 -15.66
N GLU A 267 -11.70 5.62 -14.70
CA GLU A 267 -12.15 4.46 -13.95
C GLU A 267 -12.07 4.72 -12.45
N VAL A 268 -13.11 4.31 -11.73
CA VAL A 268 -13.11 4.28 -10.26
C VAL A 268 -12.55 2.94 -9.82
N ILE A 269 -11.28 2.92 -9.44
CA ILE A 269 -10.58 1.70 -9.01
C ILE A 269 -10.84 1.35 -7.54
N VAL A 270 -11.21 2.35 -6.72
CA VAL A 270 -11.70 2.12 -5.36
C VAL A 270 -12.97 2.94 -5.15
N PRO A 271 -14.14 2.31 -4.94
CA PRO A 271 -15.36 3.05 -4.68
C PRO A 271 -15.34 3.71 -3.30
N ILE A 272 -15.98 4.87 -3.17
CA ILE A 272 -15.98 5.65 -1.93
C ILE A 272 -16.52 4.84 -0.74
N GLY A 273 -15.65 4.59 0.24
CA GLY A 273 -15.96 3.80 1.44
C GLY A 273 -16.00 2.28 1.21
N GLY A 274 -15.73 1.82 -0.02
CA GLY A 274 -15.64 0.41 -0.35
C GLY A 274 -14.37 -0.24 0.16
N ARG A 275 -14.43 -1.55 0.38
CA ARG A 275 -13.30 -2.37 0.84
C ARG A 275 -12.69 -3.19 -0.29
N GLN A 276 -12.96 -2.79 -1.53
CA GLN A 276 -12.50 -3.50 -2.71
C GLN A 276 -11.67 -2.56 -3.57
N ALA A 277 -10.63 -3.12 -4.17
CA ALA A 277 -9.79 -2.44 -5.15
C ALA A 277 -9.75 -3.26 -6.43
N LEU A 278 -9.58 -2.57 -7.56
CA LEU A 278 -9.31 -3.15 -8.86
C LEU A 278 -7.85 -2.94 -9.20
N ASP A 279 -7.15 -4.01 -9.60
CA ASP A 279 -5.79 -3.89 -10.11
C ASP A 279 -5.77 -3.17 -11.46
N TYR A 280 -4.82 -2.26 -11.63
CA TYR A 280 -4.54 -1.63 -12.90
C TYR A 280 -4.42 -2.66 -14.03
N THR A 281 -3.77 -3.82 -13.81
CA THR A 281 -3.61 -4.87 -14.83
C THR A 281 -4.67 -5.97 -14.84
N GLY A 282 -5.53 -6.03 -13.83
CA GLY A 282 -6.39 -7.18 -13.55
C GLY A 282 -7.87 -6.97 -13.83
N THR A 283 -8.56 -8.08 -14.06
CA THR A 283 -10.02 -8.23 -13.88
C THR A 283 -10.36 -8.69 -12.45
N VAL A 284 -9.36 -8.66 -11.56
CA VAL A 284 -9.44 -9.23 -10.23
C VAL A 284 -9.82 -8.13 -9.24
N ILE A 285 -10.93 -8.37 -8.54
CA ILE A 285 -11.35 -7.56 -7.42
C ILE A 285 -10.70 -8.10 -6.16
N GLU A 286 -9.84 -7.31 -5.56
CA GLU A 286 -9.27 -7.62 -4.25
C GLU A 286 -10.19 -7.11 -3.14
N THR A 287 -10.33 -7.86 -2.05
CA THR A 287 -11.17 -7.47 -0.91
C THR A 287 -10.33 -7.36 0.35
N PHE A 288 -10.42 -6.21 1.01
CA PHE A 288 -9.63 -5.83 2.17
C PHE A 288 -10.49 -5.73 3.43
N ASN A 289 -9.82 -5.67 4.58
CA ASN A 289 -10.49 -5.51 5.87
C ASN A 289 -11.07 -4.11 6.06
N THR A 290 -10.52 -3.09 5.38
CA THR A 290 -10.92 -1.68 5.54
C THR A 290 -10.88 -0.92 4.21
N ASN A 291 -11.60 0.21 4.12
CA ASN A 291 -11.54 1.10 2.96
C ASN A 291 -10.16 1.74 2.80
N SER A 292 -9.49 2.11 3.90
CA SER A 292 -8.12 2.61 3.85
C SER A 292 -7.15 1.56 3.31
N ALA A 293 -7.34 0.27 3.59
CA ALA A 293 -6.50 -0.78 3.04
C ALA A 293 -6.71 -0.94 1.52
N ALA A 294 -7.96 -0.94 1.05
CA ALA A 294 -8.27 -0.93 -0.38
C ALA A 294 -7.70 0.29 -1.11
N MET A 295 -7.72 1.47 -0.47
CA MET A 295 -7.08 2.67 -1.03
C MET A 295 -5.57 2.56 -1.13
N VAL A 296 -4.92 2.01 -0.10
CA VAL A 296 -3.47 1.85 -0.08
C VAL A 296 -3.02 0.95 -1.21
N ASP A 297 -3.75 -0.15 -1.41
CA ASP A 297 -3.52 -1.06 -2.53
C ASP A 297 -3.74 -0.39 -3.89
N GLY A 298 -4.92 0.23 -4.08
CA GLY A 298 -5.24 0.92 -5.34
C GLY A 298 -4.24 2.01 -5.71
N VAL A 299 -3.66 2.74 -4.75
CA VAL A 299 -2.61 3.73 -5.04
C VAL A 299 -1.27 3.09 -5.42
N ASP A 300 -0.90 1.98 -4.79
CA ASP A 300 0.34 1.27 -5.10
C ASP A 300 0.32 0.65 -6.50
N GLU A 301 -0.86 0.30 -7.01
CA GLU A 301 -1.04 -0.32 -8.32
C GLU A 301 -1.21 0.68 -9.47
N ILE A 302 -1.29 1.98 -9.17
CA ILE A 302 -1.33 3.01 -10.22
C ILE A 302 -0.11 2.89 -11.13
N PHE A 303 -0.42 2.84 -12.42
CA PHE A 303 0.56 2.78 -13.50
C PHE A 303 0.59 4.07 -14.32
N TYR A 304 1.79 4.66 -14.39
CA TYR A 304 2.00 6.01 -14.90
C TYR A 304 2.28 6.06 -16.41
N LYS A 305 1.47 5.41 -17.25
CA LYS A 305 1.65 5.40 -18.72
C LYS A 305 0.64 6.28 -19.46
N GLY A 306 -0.37 6.78 -18.75
CA GLY A 306 -1.51 7.45 -19.35
C GLY A 306 -1.30 8.94 -19.57
N GLN A 307 -2.41 9.62 -19.83
CA GLN A 307 -2.56 11.06 -19.67
C GLN A 307 -3.53 11.29 -18.51
N THR A 308 -3.51 12.46 -17.89
CA THR A 308 -4.54 12.84 -16.90
C THR A 308 -5.09 14.20 -17.31
N PRO A 309 -6.00 14.26 -18.30
CA PRO A 309 -6.66 15.51 -18.66
C PRO A 309 -7.50 15.98 -17.47
N LEU A 310 -6.98 16.99 -16.76
CA LEU A 310 -7.53 17.43 -15.48
C LEU A 310 -9.01 17.81 -15.56
N GLU A 311 -9.40 18.52 -16.63
CA GLU A 311 -10.79 18.91 -16.84
C GLU A 311 -11.73 17.70 -16.94
N GLN A 312 -11.35 16.70 -17.74
CA GLN A 312 -12.16 15.50 -17.95
C GLN A 312 -12.22 14.66 -16.66
N ALA A 313 -11.09 14.50 -15.98
CA ALA A 313 -11.01 13.82 -14.70
C ALA A 313 -11.88 14.49 -13.63
N LEU A 314 -11.87 15.83 -13.57
CA LEU A 314 -12.70 16.58 -12.64
C LEU A 314 -14.18 16.51 -13.01
N TYR A 315 -14.51 16.61 -14.30
CA TYR A 315 -15.87 16.47 -14.79
C TYR A 315 -16.46 15.11 -14.40
N GLU A 316 -15.70 14.03 -14.59
CA GLU A 316 -16.14 12.69 -14.21
C GLU A 316 -16.23 12.50 -12.69
N ALA A 317 -15.29 13.05 -11.92
CA ALA A 317 -15.39 13.05 -10.46
C ALA A 317 -16.66 13.73 -9.95
N VAL A 318 -17.06 14.87 -10.55
CA VAL A 318 -18.31 15.55 -10.21
C VAL A 318 -19.52 14.69 -10.58
N ARG A 319 -19.52 14.05 -11.75
CA ARG A 319 -20.58 13.11 -12.15
C ARG A 319 -20.69 11.91 -11.22
N TYR A 320 -19.56 11.37 -10.77
CA TYR A 320 -19.51 10.30 -9.78
C TYR A 320 -20.15 10.69 -8.44
N PHE A 321 -19.84 11.88 -7.91
CA PHE A 321 -20.51 12.40 -6.71
C PHE A 321 -22.01 12.66 -6.93
N ALA A 322 -22.36 13.18 -8.12
CA ALA A 322 -23.75 13.45 -8.50
C ALA A 322 -24.53 12.18 -8.89
N GLN A 323 -23.86 11.03 -8.99
CA GLN A 323 -24.42 9.75 -9.45
C GLN A 323 -25.05 9.84 -10.85
N LEU A 324 -24.37 10.55 -11.76
CA LEU A 324 -24.76 10.71 -13.16
C LEU A 324 -23.91 9.84 -14.06
N ASP A 325 -24.50 9.14 -15.02
CA ASP A 325 -23.81 8.24 -15.95
C ASP A 325 -22.51 8.82 -16.55
N THR A 326 -21.57 7.92 -16.85
CA THR A 326 -20.22 8.25 -17.36
C THR A 326 -20.30 9.15 -18.58
N ALA A 327 -19.31 10.04 -18.73
CA ALA A 327 -19.22 10.86 -19.93
C ALA A 327 -18.74 10.12 -21.19
N PHE A 328 -18.17 8.92 -21.04
CA PHE A 328 -17.34 8.29 -22.07
C PHE A 328 -17.86 6.95 -22.61
N GLY A 329 -19.01 6.42 -22.15
CA GLY A 329 -19.64 5.24 -22.75
C GLY A 329 -21.07 4.96 -22.27
N GLY A 330 -21.87 4.32 -23.14
CA GLY A 330 -23.32 4.04 -22.92
C GLY A 330 -23.67 2.88 -21.99
N SER A 331 -22.71 2.42 -21.18
CA SER A 331 -22.92 1.41 -20.15
C SER A 331 -22.71 2.10 -18.80
N ASN A 332 -23.82 2.33 -18.11
CA ASN A 332 -23.94 3.14 -16.91
C ASN A 332 -22.98 2.68 -15.81
N TYR A 333 -22.24 3.61 -15.20
CA TYR A 333 -21.79 3.41 -13.82
C TYR A 333 -23.05 3.15 -13.00
N VAL A 334 -23.19 1.95 -12.43
CA VAL A 334 -24.27 1.71 -11.48
C VAL A 334 -23.78 2.18 -10.11
N PHE A 335 -23.66 3.49 -9.92
CA PHE A 335 -22.91 4.14 -8.82
C PHE A 335 -23.04 3.52 -7.43
N PRO A 336 -21.91 3.24 -6.72
CA PRO A 336 -21.87 3.16 -5.27
C PRO A 336 -22.51 4.40 -4.68
N LEU A 337 -23.56 4.21 -3.89
CA LEU A 337 -24.12 5.29 -3.09
C LEU A 337 -22.98 5.84 -2.23
N ALA A 338 -22.46 7.03 -2.58
CA ALA A 338 -21.56 7.80 -1.73
C ALA A 338 -22.14 7.97 -0.31
N PHE A 339 -23.45 7.78 -0.15
CA PHE A 339 -24.23 7.98 1.06
C PHE A 339 -24.78 6.68 1.71
N SER A 340 -24.39 5.47 1.25
CA SER A 340 -24.82 4.18 1.84
C SER A 340 -23.62 3.37 2.32
N PRO A 341 -23.78 2.39 3.25
CA PRO A 341 -22.78 1.33 3.43
C PRO A 341 -22.35 0.79 2.07
N ALA A 342 -21.05 0.75 1.84
CA ALA A 342 -20.47 0.56 0.52
C ALA A 342 -21.01 -0.71 -0.14
N VAL A 343 -21.64 -0.54 -1.30
CA VAL A 343 -22.04 -1.67 -2.13
C VAL A 343 -20.77 -2.18 -2.82
N GLY A 344 -20.60 -3.51 -2.82
CA GLY A 344 -19.38 -4.12 -3.33
C GLY A 344 -19.22 -3.92 -4.85
N VAL A 345 -17.97 -3.88 -5.32
CA VAL A 345 -17.55 -4.07 -6.70
C VAL A 345 -17.99 -5.47 -7.15
N GLY A 346 -18.66 -5.58 -8.31
CA GLY A 346 -19.14 -6.84 -8.91
C GLY A 346 -20.59 -7.26 -8.58
N ALA A 347 -21.31 -6.52 -7.73
CA ALA A 347 -22.72 -6.74 -7.40
C ALA A 347 -23.69 -6.23 -8.50
N THR A 348 -24.96 -6.62 -8.40
CA THR A 348 -26.04 -6.17 -9.31
C THR A 348 -26.96 -5.20 -8.58
N GLY A 349 -27.28 -4.06 -9.21
CA GLY A 349 -28.15 -3.01 -8.67
C GLY A 349 -27.40 -1.71 -8.33
N LYS A 350 -28.17 -0.61 -8.15
CA LYS A 350 -27.66 0.75 -7.86
C LYS A 350 -26.67 0.72 -6.70
N GLY A 351 -25.38 0.85 -6.97
CA GLY A 351 -24.35 0.70 -5.94
C GLY A 351 -23.04 0.06 -6.38
N SER A 352 -23.02 -0.65 -7.50
CA SER A 352 -21.95 -1.57 -7.85
C SER A 352 -21.27 -1.30 -9.19
N ILE A 353 -19.98 -1.64 -9.29
CA ILE A 353 -19.35 -1.93 -10.59
C ILE A 353 -19.97 -3.24 -11.07
N GLY A 354 -20.74 -3.23 -12.15
CA GLY A 354 -21.46 -4.42 -12.59
C GLY A 354 -20.51 -5.57 -12.93
N SER A 355 -20.96 -6.82 -12.83
CA SER A 355 -20.16 -8.00 -13.22
C SER A 355 -19.69 -7.96 -14.70
N ALA A 356 -20.38 -7.21 -15.55
CA ALA A 356 -20.00 -6.94 -16.94
C ALA A 356 -18.82 -5.96 -17.09
N GLU A 357 -18.58 -5.06 -16.13
CA GLU A 357 -17.44 -4.13 -16.12
C GLU A 357 -16.16 -4.80 -15.63
N VAL A 358 -16.27 -5.68 -14.62
CA VAL A 358 -15.17 -6.53 -14.12
C VAL A 358 -14.57 -7.41 -15.24
N SER A 359 -15.39 -7.78 -16.22
CA SER A 359 -14.99 -8.55 -17.40
C SER A 359 -14.68 -7.68 -18.63
N GLY A 360 -15.04 -6.39 -18.62
CA GLY A 360 -14.75 -5.42 -19.69
C GLY A 360 -13.34 -4.84 -19.63
N SER A 361 -12.66 -4.94 -18.50
CA SER A 361 -11.32 -4.39 -18.28
C SER A 361 -10.18 -5.27 -18.84
N ARG A 362 -10.26 -5.69 -20.13
CA ARG A 362 -9.14 -5.75 -21.13
C ARG A 362 -9.38 -6.67 -22.35
N GLY A 363 -9.06 -6.13 -23.55
CA GLY A 363 -8.54 -6.85 -24.73
C GLY A 363 -9.27 -6.45 -26.03
N GLN A 364 -8.66 -6.07 -27.16
CA GLN A 364 -7.28 -5.97 -27.63
C GLN A 364 -7.21 -4.90 -28.74
N ARG A 365 -6.00 -4.47 -29.08
CA ARG A 365 -5.66 -3.87 -30.39
C ARG A 365 -6.29 -4.69 -31.53
N ALA A 366 -7.09 -4.05 -32.39
CA ALA A 366 -7.14 -4.37 -33.80
C ALA A 366 -6.58 -3.15 -34.54
N ASP A 367 -5.38 -3.30 -35.08
CA ASP A 367 -4.88 -2.39 -36.11
C ASP A 367 -5.75 -2.56 -37.38
N TRP A 368 -5.64 -1.59 -38.28
CA TRP A 368 -6.29 -1.42 -39.59
C TRP A 368 -7.75 -0.90 -39.47
N GLU A 369 -8.05 0.39 -39.72
CA GLU A 369 -7.60 1.33 -40.76
C GLU A 369 -7.46 2.77 -40.25
#